data_AF-A0A7K7PWC7-F1
#
_entry.id   AF-A0A7K7PWC7-F1
#
_cell.length_a   1.000
_cell.length_b   1.000
_cell.length_c   1.000
_cell.angle_alpha   90.00
_cell.angle_beta   90.00
_cell.angle_gamma   90.00
#
_symmetry.space_group_name_H-M   'P 1'
#
loop_
_entity.id
_entity.type
_entity.pdbx_description
1 polymer ?
#
loop_
_entity_poly.entity_id
_entity_poly.type
_entity_poly.pdbx_seq_one_letter_code
_entity_poly.pdbx_strand_id
1 'polypeptide(L)'
;IENVVTSFAPRPKKAWWQSENGVEHVSIQLDLEAEFHFTHLIMTFKTFRPAAMLVERSADFGHTWKVYRYFAYDCAASFPHVPHGPPRRIDDVVCESRYSDIEPSTEGEVIYRVLDPAIPIRDPYSPAIQSETQWVNHPRLNLDWEQEGRNLQGRATGKLQVLFCTGGIPACLCCGSAEPSPRTARLCTATCVGAEPPQPRTAQPGHGQPHACDPNYAQPYLCRYCCDCNEHSRRCHFDMAVFLATGNTSGAVCDGCQHNTMGRRCHLCKPFYYKDPTKDLRDPAVCRACDCDPEGSLDGGLCDSADDPARGLIAGQCRCKEHVAGPRCDRCKPGFFGLSSDNPQGCRRCHCDPRGTVVDGSQCDPVSGECFCKRLVTGRSCNQCLPEHWGLSHDLPGCRPCDCDVGGARKNLCAMGTGQCQCRSHVVGRQCEQVEAGFYRINLDHYTYEAEDARLHR
;
A
#
# COMPACT_ATOMS: atom_id res chain seq x y z
N ILE A 1 6.53 54.24 -6.80
CA ILE A 1 7.92 54.07 -7.32
C ILE A 1 7.93 53.43 -8.73
N GLU A 2 6.80 53.32 -9.43
CA GLU A 2 6.62 52.56 -10.69
C GLU A 2 7.61 52.87 -11.84
N ASN A 3 8.22 54.07 -11.87
CA ASN A 3 9.22 54.47 -12.87
C ASN A 3 10.66 53.95 -12.62
N VAL A 4 10.84 53.14 -11.58
CA VAL A 4 12.14 52.62 -11.14
C VAL A 4 12.51 51.30 -11.79
N VAL A 5 11.53 50.46 -12.14
CA VAL A 5 11.73 49.13 -12.73
C VAL A 5 11.86 49.25 -14.25
N THR A 6 13.02 48.89 -14.79
CA THR A 6 13.25 48.88 -16.26
C THR A 6 12.59 47.66 -16.92
N SER A 7 11.63 47.89 -17.82
CA SER A 7 11.16 46.84 -18.74
C SER A 7 12.22 46.57 -19.83
N PHE A 8 12.47 45.30 -20.18
CA PHE A 8 13.37 44.85 -21.27
C PHE A 8 12.89 45.21 -22.69
N ALA A 9 12.22 46.34 -22.87
CA ALA A 9 11.76 46.82 -24.17
C ALA A 9 12.93 47.41 -24.99
N PRO A 10 12.97 47.21 -26.32
CA PRO A 10 14.13 47.54 -27.18
C PRO A 10 14.45 49.05 -27.31
N ARG A 11 13.69 49.94 -26.64
CA ARG A 11 14.01 51.36 -26.45
C ARG A 11 13.54 51.81 -25.05
N PRO A 12 14.41 51.80 -24.03
CA PRO A 12 14.01 52.24 -22.70
C PRO A 12 13.73 53.75 -22.72
N LYS A 13 12.51 54.17 -22.37
CA LYS A 13 12.23 55.59 -22.07
C LYS A 13 13.11 56.01 -20.88
N LYS A 14 13.72 57.20 -20.92
CA LYS A 14 14.53 57.77 -19.82
C LYS A 14 13.63 58.16 -18.64
N ALA A 15 13.10 57.17 -17.93
CA ALA A 15 12.36 57.35 -16.67
C ALA A 15 13.32 57.19 -15.48
N TRP A 16 13.15 58.02 -14.45
CA TRP A 16 13.84 57.92 -13.17
C TRP A 16 12.85 58.26 -12.05
N TRP A 17 13.14 57.79 -10.84
CA TRP A 17 12.44 58.24 -9.64
C TRP A 17 13.27 59.27 -8.89
N GLN A 18 12.58 60.13 -8.16
CA GLN A 18 13.16 61.21 -7.38
C GLN A 18 12.45 61.29 -6.03
N SER A 19 13.22 61.38 -4.94
CA SER A 19 12.70 61.65 -3.60
C SER A 19 12.23 63.10 -3.44
N GLU A 20 11.52 63.37 -2.35
CA GLU A 20 11.27 64.74 -1.89
C GLU A 20 12.61 65.44 -1.57
N ASN A 21 12.63 66.77 -1.74
CA ASN A 21 13.83 67.57 -1.55
C ASN A 21 14.19 67.65 -0.05
N GLY A 22 15.44 67.36 0.31
CA GLY A 22 15.95 67.52 1.69
C GLY A 22 15.60 66.37 2.63
N VAL A 23 15.05 65.26 2.14
CA VAL A 23 14.85 64.04 2.93
C VAL A 23 16.14 63.22 2.89
N GLU A 24 16.78 63.07 4.04
CA GLU A 24 18.05 62.36 4.18
C GLU A 24 17.86 60.84 4.23
N HIS A 25 16.76 60.37 4.84
CA HIS A 25 16.47 58.94 5.03
C HIS A 25 15.35 58.51 4.09
N VAL A 26 15.67 57.68 3.09
CA VAL A 26 14.70 57.23 2.11
C VAL A 26 14.75 55.72 1.91
N SER A 27 13.60 55.05 2.00
CA SER A 27 13.48 53.63 1.75
C SER A 27 12.76 53.33 0.43
N ILE A 28 13.31 52.35 -0.31
CA ILE A 28 12.71 51.79 -1.51
C ILE A 28 12.41 50.33 -1.22
N GLN A 29 11.13 49.98 -1.17
CA GLN A 29 10.66 48.61 -0.99
C GLN A 29 10.04 48.11 -2.29
N LEU A 30 10.38 46.88 -2.67
CA LEU A 30 9.73 46.18 -3.75
C LEU A 30 8.90 45.03 -3.16
N ASP A 31 7.60 45.04 -3.42
CA ASP A 31 6.69 43.99 -2.97
C ASP A 31 6.47 42.99 -4.11
N LEU A 32 6.94 41.76 -3.93
CA LEU A 32 6.80 40.69 -4.90
C LEU A 32 5.60 39.80 -4.51
N GLU A 33 4.76 39.46 -5.49
CA GLU A 33 3.57 38.63 -5.28
C GLU A 33 3.89 37.14 -5.02
N ALA A 34 5.16 36.75 -5.20
CA ALA A 34 5.66 35.40 -5.02
C ALA A 34 7.13 35.42 -4.56
N GLU A 35 7.65 34.26 -4.19
CA GLU A 35 9.04 34.11 -3.78
C GLU A 35 9.96 34.00 -5.01
N PHE A 36 11.01 34.84 -5.07
CA PHE A 36 11.95 34.86 -6.19
C PHE A 36 13.40 34.58 -5.75
N HIS A 37 14.17 33.99 -6.67
CA HIS A 37 15.62 33.90 -6.53
C HIS A 37 16.26 35.24 -6.90
N PHE A 38 16.74 35.94 -5.88
CA PHE A 38 17.48 37.18 -6.03
C PHE A 38 18.94 36.87 -6.36
N THR A 39 19.44 37.41 -7.48
CA THR A 39 20.81 37.12 -7.95
C THR A 39 21.74 38.30 -7.75
N HIS A 40 21.31 39.48 -8.21
CA HIS A 40 22.05 40.72 -8.09
C HIS A 40 21.13 41.94 -8.19
N LEU A 41 21.63 43.04 -7.65
CA LEU A 41 21.03 44.35 -7.63
C LEU A 41 21.96 45.31 -8.36
N ILE A 42 21.44 46.07 -9.31
CA ILE A 42 22.17 47.17 -9.94
C ILE A 42 21.33 48.42 -9.77
N MET A 43 21.88 49.41 -9.10
CA MET A 43 21.29 50.74 -9.02
C MET A 43 22.15 51.73 -9.77
N THR A 44 21.52 52.51 -10.64
CA THR A 44 22.17 53.61 -11.35
C THR A 44 21.58 54.93 -10.86
N PHE A 45 22.40 55.77 -10.24
CA PHE A 45 21.97 57.06 -9.71
C PHE A 45 22.13 58.15 -10.77
N LYS A 46 21.12 59.01 -10.92
CA LYS A 46 21.19 60.16 -11.83
C LYS A 46 21.91 61.34 -11.17
N THR A 47 21.96 61.35 -9.85
CA THR A 47 22.76 62.22 -8.99
C THR A 47 23.93 61.43 -8.41
N PHE A 48 24.65 62.02 -7.46
CA PHE A 48 25.59 61.32 -6.60
C PHE A 48 24.97 60.02 -6.01
N ARG A 49 25.82 59.10 -5.57
CA ARG A 49 25.44 57.91 -4.78
C ARG A 49 25.33 58.26 -3.29
N PRO A 50 24.47 57.56 -2.53
CA PRO A 50 24.26 57.87 -1.10
C PRO A 50 25.54 57.76 -0.29
N ALA A 51 25.66 58.63 0.72
CA ALA A 51 26.79 58.63 1.65
C ALA A 51 26.83 57.35 2.48
N ALA A 52 25.65 56.83 2.85
CA ALA A 52 25.46 55.52 3.46
C ALA A 52 24.18 54.85 2.94
N MET A 53 24.18 53.53 2.78
CA MET A 53 22.98 52.77 2.47
C MET A 53 23.13 51.31 2.90
N LEU A 54 21.99 50.63 3.08
CA LEU A 54 21.96 49.20 3.30
C LEU A 54 20.91 48.52 2.43
N VAL A 55 21.16 47.25 2.12
CA VAL A 55 20.23 46.39 1.40
C VAL A 55 19.79 45.31 2.36
N GLU A 56 18.48 45.16 2.53
CA GLU A 56 17.86 44.16 3.38
C GLU A 56 16.78 43.38 2.62
N ARG A 57 16.45 42.22 3.15
CA ARG A 57 15.45 41.32 2.55
C ARG A 57 14.56 40.69 3.60
N SER A 58 13.36 40.36 3.19
CA SER A 58 12.46 39.48 3.92
C SER A 58 12.10 38.26 3.08
N ALA A 59 12.18 37.08 3.72
CA ALA A 59 11.72 35.80 3.17
C ALA A 59 10.32 35.43 3.67
N ASP A 60 9.76 36.18 4.62
CA ASP A 60 8.52 35.90 5.34
C ASP A 60 7.52 37.05 5.20
N PHE A 61 7.37 37.60 3.98
CA PHE A 61 6.36 38.61 3.65
C PHE A 61 6.43 39.89 4.50
N GLY A 62 7.65 40.31 4.88
CA GLY A 62 7.93 41.54 5.61
C GLY A 62 7.92 41.41 7.13
N HIS A 63 7.77 40.20 7.68
CA HIS A 63 7.77 39.97 9.13
C HIS A 63 9.17 40.08 9.76
N THR A 64 10.20 39.52 9.12
CA THR A 64 11.59 39.63 9.54
C THR A 64 12.46 40.16 8.42
N TRP A 65 13.49 40.93 8.80
CA TRP A 65 14.40 41.58 7.87
C TRP A 65 15.83 41.14 8.17
N LYS A 66 16.52 40.65 7.14
CA LYS A 66 17.94 40.30 7.20
C LYS A 66 18.72 41.20 6.27
N VAL A 67 19.81 41.76 6.77
CA VAL A 67 20.69 42.64 5.98
C VAL A 67 21.57 41.80 5.06
N TYR A 68 21.58 42.17 3.79
CA TYR A 68 22.45 41.59 2.76
C TYR A 68 23.83 42.25 2.74
N ARG A 69 23.89 43.59 2.75
CA ARG A 69 25.15 44.36 2.71
C ARG A 69 24.96 45.82 3.12
N TYR A 70 26.02 46.41 3.68
CA TYR A 70 26.13 47.84 3.95
C TYR A 70 27.07 48.50 2.94
N PHE A 71 26.78 49.74 2.55
CA PHE A 71 27.64 50.57 1.72
C PHE A 71 27.76 51.95 2.34
N ALA A 72 28.98 52.48 2.48
CA ALA A 72 29.19 53.83 3.00
C ALA A 72 30.51 54.42 2.51
N TYR A 73 30.58 55.75 2.38
CA TYR A 73 31.83 56.44 2.05
C TYR A 73 32.86 56.22 3.18
N ASP A 74 32.43 56.45 4.42
CA ASP A 74 33.15 56.07 5.63
C ASP A 74 32.32 55.04 6.41
N CYS A 75 32.67 53.77 6.22
CA CYS A 75 32.03 52.67 6.94
C CYS A 75 32.30 52.70 8.45
N ALA A 76 33.45 53.22 8.91
CA ALA A 76 33.76 53.25 10.34
C ALA A 76 32.94 54.31 11.07
N ALA A 77 32.67 55.43 10.40
CA ALA A 77 31.78 56.47 10.91
C ALA A 77 30.30 56.05 10.84
N SER A 78 29.85 55.54 9.68
CA SER A 78 28.43 55.27 9.43
C SER A 78 27.95 53.94 10.04
N PHE A 79 28.82 52.93 10.07
CA PHE A 79 28.51 51.57 10.51
C PHE A 79 29.64 51.00 11.41
N PRO A 80 29.86 51.57 12.62
CA PRO A 80 31.03 51.28 13.46
C PRO A 80 31.13 49.82 13.95
N HIS A 81 30.02 49.07 13.91
CA HIS A 81 29.94 47.69 14.37
C HIS A 81 30.02 46.66 13.24
N VAL A 82 30.15 47.10 11.98
CA VAL A 82 30.14 46.23 10.80
C VAL A 82 31.57 46.03 10.29
N PRO A 83 32.02 44.78 10.07
CA PRO A 83 33.35 44.53 9.54
C PRO A 83 33.57 45.15 8.15
N HIS A 84 34.74 45.75 7.94
CA HIS A 84 35.13 46.38 6.68
C HIS A 84 35.99 45.44 5.81
N GLY A 85 35.80 45.52 4.49
CA GLY A 85 36.59 44.76 3.50
C GLY A 85 35.78 43.69 2.77
N PRO A 86 36.41 42.93 1.86
CA PRO A 86 35.72 41.91 1.07
C PRO A 86 35.22 40.76 1.96
N PRO A 87 34.03 40.21 1.67
CA PRO A 87 33.50 39.07 2.39
C PRO A 87 34.42 37.85 2.23
N ARG A 88 34.65 37.09 3.30
CA ARG A 88 35.47 35.85 3.27
C ARG A 88 34.60 34.62 3.09
N ARG A 89 33.36 34.68 3.57
CA ARG A 89 32.32 33.66 3.42
C ARG A 89 31.09 34.24 2.72
N ILE A 90 30.27 33.36 2.16
CA ILE A 90 29.06 33.75 1.41
C ILE A 90 28.03 34.47 2.30
N ASP A 91 28.01 34.16 3.59
CA ASP A 91 27.06 34.66 4.59
C ASP A 91 27.61 35.85 5.41
N ASP A 92 28.82 36.32 5.11
CA ASP A 92 29.42 37.47 5.79
C ASP A 92 28.69 38.77 5.40
N VAL A 93 28.15 39.47 6.40
CA VAL A 93 27.59 40.80 6.23
C VAL A 93 28.68 41.84 6.52
N VAL A 94 29.14 42.51 5.47
CA VAL A 94 30.24 43.50 5.51
C VAL A 94 29.80 44.88 5.06
N CYS A 95 30.59 45.90 5.38
CA CYS A 95 30.45 47.25 4.83
C CYS A 95 31.49 47.50 3.73
N GLU A 96 31.03 48.03 2.60
CA GLU A 96 31.81 48.23 1.39
C GLU A 96 31.79 49.69 0.93
N SER A 97 32.96 50.29 0.76
CA SER A 97 33.09 51.69 0.33
C SER A 97 33.27 51.89 -1.18
N ARG A 98 33.57 50.83 -1.94
CA ARG A 98 33.90 50.89 -3.38
C ARG A 98 32.79 51.48 -4.28
N TYR A 99 31.56 51.54 -3.77
CA TYR A 99 30.41 52.06 -4.50
C TYR A 99 29.86 53.36 -3.89
N SER A 100 30.56 53.96 -2.93
CA SER A 100 30.08 55.14 -2.21
C SER A 100 30.95 56.39 -2.47
N ASP A 101 31.87 56.32 -3.45
CA ASP A 101 32.67 57.47 -3.87
C ASP A 101 31.78 58.55 -4.52
N ILE A 102 32.19 59.81 -4.35
CA ILE A 102 31.50 60.99 -4.89
C ILE A 102 31.60 61.04 -6.43
N GLU A 103 32.63 60.43 -7.02
CA GLU A 103 32.78 60.31 -8.48
C GLU A 103 32.27 58.93 -8.97
N PRO A 104 31.51 58.85 -10.07
CA PRO A 104 31.07 59.95 -10.94
C PRO A 104 29.85 60.70 -10.37
N SER A 105 29.74 62.00 -10.68
CA SER A 105 28.65 62.86 -10.21
C SER A 105 27.26 62.51 -10.76
N THR A 106 27.22 61.71 -11.82
CA THR A 106 26.00 61.23 -12.51
C THR A 106 26.24 59.84 -13.08
N GLU A 107 25.20 59.02 -13.16
CA GLU A 107 25.26 57.63 -13.66
C GLU A 107 26.18 56.72 -12.83
N GLY A 108 26.39 57.05 -11.55
CA GLY A 108 27.12 56.21 -10.62
C GLY A 108 26.34 54.93 -10.30
N GLU A 109 27.02 53.79 -10.32
CA GLU A 109 26.40 52.50 -10.03
C GLU A 109 26.74 51.97 -8.63
N VAL A 110 25.75 51.35 -8.00
CA VAL A 110 25.91 50.50 -6.81
C VAL A 110 25.47 49.09 -7.20
N ILE A 111 26.38 48.12 -7.03
CA ILE A 111 26.14 46.74 -7.45
C ILE A 111 26.28 45.82 -6.25
N TYR A 112 25.20 45.10 -5.94
CA TYR A 112 25.24 43.99 -5.00
C TYR A 112 25.07 42.67 -5.74
N ARG A 113 25.89 41.67 -5.43
CA ARG A 113 25.76 40.31 -5.95
C ARG A 113 25.64 39.38 -4.76
N VAL A 114 24.61 38.54 -4.75
CA VAL A 114 24.38 37.55 -3.68
C VAL A 114 25.52 36.54 -3.64
N LEU A 115 25.98 36.10 -4.80
CA LEU A 115 27.15 35.24 -4.95
C LEU A 115 28.33 36.08 -5.42
N ASP A 116 29.27 36.37 -4.52
CA ASP A 116 30.50 37.06 -4.88
C ASP A 116 31.42 36.11 -5.68
N PRO A 117 31.79 36.44 -6.92
CA PRO A 117 32.63 35.57 -7.75
C PRO A 117 34.03 35.32 -7.17
N ALA A 118 34.49 36.14 -6.21
CA ALA A 118 35.77 35.93 -5.53
C ALA A 118 35.75 34.80 -4.49
N ILE A 119 34.57 34.35 -4.05
CA ILE A 119 34.42 33.28 -3.05
C ILE A 119 34.21 31.94 -3.78
N PRO A 120 35.12 30.96 -3.63
CA PRO A 120 34.96 29.66 -4.28
C PRO A 120 33.81 28.86 -3.67
N ILE A 121 32.79 28.58 -4.47
CA ILE A 121 31.64 27.75 -4.08
C ILE A 121 32.05 26.27 -4.18
N ARG A 122 32.18 25.60 -3.03
CA ARG A 122 32.50 24.14 -2.97
C ARG A 122 31.26 23.27 -3.13
N ASP A 123 30.13 23.69 -2.55
CA ASP A 123 28.84 23.02 -2.63
C ASP A 123 27.72 24.06 -2.85
N PRO A 124 27.18 24.17 -4.08
CA PRO A 124 26.08 25.09 -4.43
C PRO A 124 24.80 24.87 -3.62
N TYR A 125 24.62 23.69 -3.02
CA TYR A 125 23.42 23.32 -2.26
C TYR A 125 23.63 23.42 -0.74
N SER A 126 24.76 23.94 -0.28
CA SER A 126 24.98 24.12 1.15
C SER A 126 23.90 25.01 1.79
N PRO A 127 23.50 24.77 3.05
CA PRO A 127 22.46 25.56 3.73
C PRO A 127 22.78 27.05 3.79
N ALA A 128 24.06 27.43 3.79
CA ALA A 128 24.51 28.82 3.76
C ALA A 128 24.22 29.49 2.40
N ILE A 129 24.43 28.80 1.28
CA ILE A 129 24.14 29.33 -0.05
C ILE A 129 22.63 29.34 -0.31
N GLN A 130 21.92 28.29 0.13
CA GLN A 130 20.46 28.27 0.06
C GLN A 130 19.88 29.40 0.91
N SER A 131 20.35 29.61 2.15
CA SER A 131 19.97 30.75 3.00
C SER A 131 20.06 32.09 2.26
N GLU A 132 21.15 32.33 1.52
CA GLU A 132 21.38 33.62 0.85
C GLU A 132 20.65 33.76 -0.49
N THR A 133 20.41 32.66 -1.20
CA THR A 133 19.81 32.64 -2.55
C THR A 133 18.33 32.23 -2.57
N GLN A 134 17.77 31.71 -1.48
CA GLN A 134 16.36 31.31 -1.41
C GLN A 134 15.43 32.49 -1.15
N TRP A 135 14.37 32.50 -1.97
CA TRP A 135 13.03 33.00 -1.70
C TRP A 135 12.99 34.37 -1.01
N VAL A 136 13.13 35.41 -1.81
CA VAL A 136 12.91 36.80 -1.37
C VAL A 136 11.53 37.25 -1.84
N ASN A 137 10.71 37.71 -0.90
CA ASN A 137 9.39 38.31 -1.16
C ASN A 137 9.46 39.84 -1.17
N HIS A 138 10.27 40.41 -0.28
CA HIS A 138 10.44 41.87 -0.19
C HIS A 138 11.92 42.24 -0.05
N PRO A 139 12.62 42.61 -1.14
CA PRO A 139 13.86 43.36 -1.00
C PRO A 139 13.53 44.82 -0.65
N ARG A 140 14.20 45.34 0.37
CA ARG A 140 14.12 46.74 0.77
C ARG A 140 15.51 47.35 0.80
N LEU A 141 15.61 48.57 0.30
CA LEU A 141 16.81 49.36 0.32
C LEU A 141 16.56 50.57 1.19
N ASN A 142 17.45 50.85 2.13
CA ASN A 142 17.41 52.08 2.92
C ASN A 142 18.63 52.92 2.52
N LEU A 143 18.37 54.14 2.10
CA LEU A 143 19.33 55.10 1.58
C LEU A 143 19.41 56.27 2.56
N ASP A 144 20.61 56.55 3.05
CA ASP A 144 20.88 57.64 3.98
C ASP A 144 21.88 58.64 3.36
N TRP A 145 21.47 59.90 3.35
CA TRP A 145 22.21 61.00 2.72
C TRP A 145 22.76 61.96 3.76
N GLU A 146 23.77 61.55 4.52
CA GLU A 146 24.46 62.43 5.46
C GLU A 146 25.53 63.26 4.73
N GLN A 147 25.43 64.60 4.78
CA GLN A 147 26.34 65.51 4.09
C GLN A 147 27.37 66.11 5.04
N GLU A 148 28.61 65.64 4.97
CA GLU A 148 29.73 66.34 5.59
C GLU A 148 30.14 67.56 4.74
N GLY A 149 29.61 68.74 5.10
CA GLY A 149 30.28 70.02 4.86
C GLY A 149 30.16 70.69 3.47
N ARG A 150 29.24 70.31 2.58
CA ARG A 150 28.96 71.09 1.34
C ARG A 150 27.46 71.36 1.14
N ASN A 151 27.11 72.65 1.01
CA ASN A 151 25.76 73.16 0.75
C ASN A 151 25.27 72.78 -0.67
N LEU A 152 24.96 71.49 -0.87
CA LEU A 152 24.31 70.99 -2.08
C LEU A 152 22.99 70.36 -1.67
N GLN A 153 21.88 70.94 -2.13
CA GLN A 153 20.54 70.33 -2.04
C GLN A 153 20.55 69.00 -2.82
N GLY A 154 20.93 67.92 -2.15
CA GLY A 154 20.96 66.58 -2.69
C GLY A 154 19.56 66.07 -2.98
N ARG A 155 19.37 65.49 -4.15
CA ARG A 155 18.13 64.81 -4.55
C ARG A 155 18.44 63.34 -4.65
N ALA A 156 17.70 62.44 -4.03
CA ALA A 156 17.85 61.02 -4.32
C ALA A 156 17.19 60.78 -5.69
N THR A 157 17.98 60.71 -6.76
CA THR A 157 17.49 60.36 -8.09
C THR A 157 18.16 59.09 -8.58
N GLY A 158 17.36 58.07 -8.90
CA GLY A 158 17.88 56.76 -9.22
C GLY A 158 16.98 55.94 -10.14
N LYS A 159 17.61 54.97 -10.80
CA LYS A 159 17.00 53.92 -11.60
C LYS A 159 17.47 52.58 -11.04
N LEU A 160 16.54 51.67 -10.76
CA LEU A 160 16.84 50.38 -10.15
C LEU A 160 16.63 49.29 -11.19
N GLN A 161 17.70 48.57 -11.50
CA GLN A 161 17.61 47.38 -12.30
C GLN A 161 17.79 46.17 -11.38
N VAL A 162 16.66 45.52 -11.08
CA VAL A 162 16.67 44.28 -10.30
C VAL A 162 16.55 43.10 -11.25
N LEU A 163 17.49 42.16 -11.16
CA LEU A 163 17.42 40.91 -11.92
C LEU A 163 16.93 39.78 -11.03
N PHE A 164 15.67 39.43 -11.23
CA PHE A 164 15.07 38.21 -10.71
C PHE A 164 15.21 37.10 -11.75
N CYS A 165 15.69 35.94 -11.33
CA CYS A 165 15.54 34.74 -12.14
C CYS A 165 14.19 34.11 -11.76
N THR A 166 13.23 34.11 -12.69
CA THR A 166 12.11 33.16 -12.61
C THR A 166 12.72 31.78 -12.76
N GLY A 167 12.66 30.97 -11.70
CA GLY A 167 13.39 29.72 -11.59
C GLY A 167 13.33 28.87 -12.85
N GLY A 168 14.50 28.62 -13.43
CA GLY A 168 14.72 27.38 -14.14
C GLY A 168 14.71 26.26 -13.11
N ILE A 169 13.54 25.65 -12.90
CA ILE A 169 13.48 24.27 -12.44
C ILE A 169 14.13 23.45 -13.58
N PRO A 170 15.14 22.61 -13.34
CA PRO A 170 15.49 21.59 -14.32
C PRO A 170 14.31 20.61 -14.39
N ALA A 171 13.51 20.76 -15.44
CA ALA A 171 12.57 19.80 -15.97
C ALA A 171 11.73 19.00 -14.96
N CYS A 172 10.53 19.50 -14.62
CA CYS A 172 9.40 18.58 -14.40
C CYS A 172 8.99 17.99 -15.75
N LEU A 173 9.64 16.89 -16.12
CA LEU A 173 9.20 16.04 -17.23
C LEU A 173 8.01 15.20 -16.74
N CYS A 174 6.79 15.62 -17.05
CA CYS A 174 5.59 14.79 -16.85
C CYS A 174 5.63 13.60 -17.81
N CYS A 175 5.52 12.38 -17.29
CA CYS A 175 5.27 11.19 -18.10
C CYS A 175 3.79 11.15 -18.56
N GLY A 176 3.51 11.66 -19.77
CA GLY A 176 2.31 11.42 -20.60
C GLY A 176 0.95 11.86 -19.99
N SER A 177 -0.01 12.46 -20.67
CA SER A 177 -0.30 12.71 -22.08
C SER A 177 -1.31 13.87 -22.07
N ALA A 178 -1.07 14.98 -22.75
CA ALA A 178 -2.09 16.02 -22.92
C ALA A 178 -1.87 16.82 -24.22
N GLU A 179 -2.87 16.77 -25.11
CA GLU A 179 -2.93 17.59 -26.32
C GLU A 179 -3.35 19.05 -26.01
N PRO A 180 -3.00 20.04 -26.85
CA PRO A 180 -3.20 21.45 -26.55
C PRO A 180 -4.55 21.99 -27.09
N SER A 181 -5.19 22.90 -26.34
CA SER A 181 -6.28 23.76 -26.85
C SER A 181 -5.86 25.23 -26.90
N PRO A 182 -6.23 26.00 -27.94
CA PRO A 182 -5.74 27.36 -28.15
C PRO A 182 -6.70 28.41 -27.57
N ARG A 183 -6.12 29.43 -26.91
CA ARG A 183 -6.55 30.86 -26.82
C ARG A 183 -6.44 31.43 -25.40
N THR A 184 -5.24 31.86 -25.00
CA THR A 184 -4.94 33.21 -24.44
C THR A 184 -3.43 33.36 -24.24
N ALA A 185 -2.91 34.58 -24.44
CA ALA A 185 -1.49 34.88 -24.50
C ALA A 185 -0.78 34.77 -23.12
N ARG A 186 0.18 33.83 -23.05
CA ARG A 186 1.47 33.86 -22.34
C ARG A 186 1.51 34.44 -20.90
N LEU A 187 1.13 33.59 -19.95
CA LEU A 187 1.78 33.44 -18.64
C LEU A 187 1.97 31.92 -18.46
N CYS A 188 3.20 31.41 -18.30
CA CYS A 188 3.41 30.00 -18.01
C CYS A 188 3.10 29.75 -16.52
N THR A 189 1.83 29.61 -16.19
CA THR A 189 1.41 28.98 -14.94
C THR A 189 1.61 27.47 -15.08
N ALA A 190 2.58 26.92 -14.36
CA ALA A 190 2.67 25.47 -14.15
C ALA A 190 1.56 25.06 -13.19
N THR A 191 0.39 24.69 -13.72
CA THR A 191 -0.65 24.03 -12.93
C THR A 191 -0.27 22.57 -12.72
N CYS A 192 0.30 22.25 -11.55
CA CYS A 192 0.27 20.89 -11.03
C CYS A 192 -1.20 20.54 -10.73
N VAL A 193 -1.81 19.66 -11.54
CA VAL A 193 -3.13 19.11 -11.20
C VAL A 193 -2.95 18.20 -9.98
N GLY A 194 -3.26 18.75 -8.80
CA GLY A 194 -3.19 18.02 -7.53
C GLY A 194 -2.93 18.88 -6.28
N ALA A 195 -2.64 20.17 -6.41
CA ALA A 195 -2.51 21.06 -5.25
C ALA A 195 -3.66 22.09 -5.25
N GLU A 196 -4.56 21.95 -4.29
CA GLU A 196 -5.54 23.00 -3.93
C GLU A 196 -4.82 24.29 -3.43
N PRO A 197 -5.47 25.47 -3.53
CA PRO A 197 -4.82 26.77 -3.34
C PRO A 197 -4.47 27.03 -1.86
N PRO A 198 -3.46 27.89 -1.57
CA PRO A 198 -2.99 28.07 -0.21
C PRO A 198 -3.95 28.97 0.58
N GLN A 199 -4.55 28.41 1.63
CA GLN A 199 -4.98 29.15 2.82
C GLN A 199 -4.05 28.83 4.00
N PRO A 200 -3.92 29.72 4.98
CA PRO A 200 -2.79 29.73 5.90
C PRO A 200 -2.97 28.73 7.04
N ARG A 201 -1.84 28.14 7.46
CA ARG A 201 -1.64 27.26 8.62
C ARG A 201 -2.21 25.84 8.48
N THR A 202 -1.32 24.90 8.19
CA THR A 202 -0.84 23.85 9.11
C THR A 202 0.13 22.97 8.33
N ALA A 203 1.28 22.65 8.92
CA ALA A 203 2.26 21.74 8.31
C ALA A 203 1.59 20.39 8.01
N GLN A 204 1.48 20.03 6.73
CA GLN A 204 1.20 18.65 6.32
C GLN A 204 2.52 17.86 6.33
N PRO A 205 2.58 16.69 6.98
CA PRO A 205 3.77 15.86 7.00
C PRO A 205 3.85 15.08 5.69
N GLY A 206 4.62 15.59 4.72
CA GLY A 206 4.70 14.96 3.39
C GLY A 206 5.94 15.23 2.55
N HIS A 207 6.89 16.03 3.03
CA HIS A 207 8.14 16.28 2.32
C HIS A 207 9.34 15.95 3.21
N GLY A 208 9.54 14.65 3.45
CA GLY A 208 10.82 14.12 3.88
C GLY A 208 11.76 14.02 2.69
N GLN A 209 12.61 15.03 2.50
CA GLN A 209 13.89 14.83 1.81
C GLN A 209 14.71 13.82 2.62
N PRO A 210 15.46 12.93 1.95
CA PRO A 210 16.90 13.17 1.91
C PRO A 210 17.53 12.85 0.55
N HIS A 211 18.26 13.84 0.01
CA HIS A 211 19.09 13.70 -1.19
C HIS A 211 20.34 12.87 -0.87
N ALA A 212 20.64 11.86 -1.69
CA ALA A 212 21.97 11.24 -1.76
C ALA A 212 22.52 11.45 -3.17
N CYS A 213 23.59 12.25 -3.29
CA CYS A 213 24.27 12.55 -4.55
C CYS A 213 25.56 11.73 -4.66
N ASP A 214 25.74 11.00 -5.77
CA ASP A 214 27.02 10.41 -6.19
C ASP A 214 27.82 11.46 -7.00
N PRO A 215 29.15 11.63 -6.80
CA PRO A 215 29.88 12.81 -7.27
C PRO A 215 30.29 12.83 -8.75
N ASN A 216 30.04 11.79 -9.56
CA ASN A 216 30.88 11.58 -10.75
C ASN A 216 30.23 11.49 -12.13
N TYR A 217 29.02 12.01 -12.38
CA TYR A 217 28.55 12.15 -13.78
C TYR A 217 27.72 13.42 -14.02
N ALA A 218 28.22 14.24 -14.95
CA ALA A 218 27.54 15.40 -15.51
C ALA A 218 26.51 14.94 -16.55
N GLN A 219 25.22 15.00 -16.21
CA GLN A 219 24.09 15.18 -17.13
C GLN A 219 22.82 15.53 -16.34
N PRO A 220 21.89 16.32 -16.92
CA PRO A 220 20.83 16.99 -16.19
C PRO A 220 19.88 15.99 -15.55
N TYR A 221 19.79 16.14 -14.24
CA TYR A 221 18.95 15.51 -13.24
C TYR A 221 17.51 15.26 -13.72
N LEU A 222 17.29 14.23 -14.53
CA LEU A 222 15.95 13.64 -14.64
C LEU A 222 15.62 13.07 -13.27
N CYS A 223 14.46 13.40 -12.70
CA CYS A 223 13.83 12.55 -11.70
C CYS A 223 13.66 11.16 -12.31
N ARG A 224 14.65 10.28 -12.14
CA ARG A 224 14.62 8.87 -12.53
C ARG A 224 13.75 8.11 -11.52
N TYR A 225 12.54 8.60 -11.25
CA TYR A 225 11.66 8.00 -10.26
C TYR A 225 10.20 8.17 -10.69
N CYS A 226 9.87 7.64 -11.87
CA CYS A 226 8.58 6.96 -11.94
C CYS A 226 8.70 5.75 -11.01
N CYS A 227 7.97 5.76 -9.89
CA CYS A 227 7.92 4.60 -9.02
C CYS A 227 7.37 3.42 -9.80
N ASP A 228 8.14 2.34 -9.88
CA ASP A 228 7.70 1.10 -10.53
C ASP A 228 6.73 0.36 -9.61
N CYS A 229 5.45 0.73 -9.72
CA CYS A 229 4.32 0.12 -9.02
C CYS A 229 3.60 -0.93 -9.87
N ASN A 230 4.23 -1.43 -10.94
CA ASN A 230 3.62 -2.39 -11.88
C ASN A 230 2.22 -1.98 -12.36
N GLU A 231 1.98 -0.68 -12.56
CA GLU A 231 0.67 -0.14 -12.99
C GLU A 231 -0.50 -0.38 -12.00
N HIS A 232 -0.21 -0.79 -10.76
CA HIS A 232 -1.19 -0.98 -9.70
C HIS A 232 -1.30 0.18 -8.71
N SER A 233 -0.44 1.19 -8.83
CA SER A 233 -0.61 2.44 -8.10
C SER A 233 -0.12 3.62 -8.93
N ARG A 234 -0.76 4.78 -8.69
CA ARG A 234 -0.38 6.08 -9.26
C ARG A 234 0.29 7.00 -8.23
N ARG A 235 0.47 6.52 -6.99
CA ARG A 235 1.04 7.28 -5.87
C ARG A 235 2.15 6.47 -5.21
N CYS A 236 3.19 7.17 -4.81
CA CYS A 236 4.31 6.59 -4.10
C CYS A 236 5.01 7.65 -3.26
N HIS A 237 5.77 7.21 -2.27
CA HIS A 237 6.65 8.04 -1.48
C HIS A 237 8.06 7.45 -1.42
N PHE A 238 9.01 8.27 -1.00
CA PHE A 238 10.39 7.84 -0.78
C PHE A 238 10.60 7.48 0.68
N ASP A 239 11.16 6.30 0.93
CA ASP A 239 11.57 5.82 2.23
C ASP A 239 13.10 5.61 2.23
N MET A 240 13.78 6.37 3.10
CA MET A 240 15.24 6.32 3.23
C MET A 240 15.73 4.97 3.78
N ALA A 241 14.96 4.32 4.66
CA ALA A 241 15.34 3.01 5.19
C ALA A 241 15.33 1.95 4.08
N VAL A 242 14.36 2.02 3.16
CA VAL A 242 14.28 1.14 1.98
C VAL A 242 15.42 1.40 1.01
N PHE A 243 15.80 2.66 0.82
CA PHE A 243 16.94 3.04 -0.02
C PHE A 243 18.25 2.42 0.50
N LEU A 244 18.53 2.56 1.81
CA LEU A 244 19.71 1.98 2.45
C LEU A 244 19.67 0.44 2.40
N ALA A 245 18.51 -0.18 2.64
CA ALA A 245 18.35 -1.63 2.61
C ALA A 245 18.54 -2.25 1.21
N THR A 246 18.36 -1.46 0.14
CA THR A 246 18.59 -1.90 -1.26
C THR A 246 19.98 -1.57 -1.77
N GLY A 247 20.92 -1.21 -0.89
CA GLY A 247 22.29 -0.84 -1.28
C GLY A 247 22.33 0.45 -2.08
N ASN A 248 21.56 1.45 -1.66
CA ASN A 248 21.46 2.77 -2.29
C ASN A 248 20.92 2.72 -3.74
N THR A 249 20.08 1.72 -4.06
CA THR A 249 19.54 1.53 -5.41
C THR A 249 18.13 2.11 -5.58
N SER A 250 17.22 1.87 -4.63
CA SER A 250 15.83 2.34 -4.77
C SER A 250 15.12 2.51 -3.41
N GLY A 251 14.63 3.72 -3.12
CA GLY A 251 13.83 4.02 -1.92
C GLY A 251 12.33 4.18 -2.18
N ALA A 252 11.86 3.91 -3.40
CA ALA A 252 10.47 4.13 -3.77
C ALA A 252 9.54 3.06 -3.17
N VAL A 253 8.46 3.51 -2.52
CA VAL A 253 7.41 2.67 -1.94
C VAL A 253 6.06 3.13 -2.50
N CYS A 254 5.30 2.19 -3.07
CA CYS A 254 3.98 2.46 -3.65
C CYS A 254 2.89 2.59 -2.58
N ASP A 255 2.03 3.59 -2.72
CA ASP A 255 0.93 3.86 -1.81
C ASP A 255 -0.39 3.35 -2.40
N GLY A 256 -1.18 2.62 -1.62
CA GLY A 256 -2.52 2.20 -2.03
C GLY A 256 -2.54 1.29 -3.26
N CYS A 257 -1.79 0.18 -3.23
CA CYS A 257 -1.81 -0.84 -4.28
C CYS A 257 -3.24 -1.32 -4.60
N GLN A 258 -3.66 -1.11 -5.85
CA GLN A 258 -4.95 -1.52 -6.41
C GLN A 258 -4.88 -2.96 -6.93
N HIS A 259 -5.96 -3.45 -7.56
CA HIS A 259 -5.98 -4.76 -8.23
C HIS A 259 -5.63 -5.95 -7.31
N ASN A 260 -5.95 -5.83 -6.01
CA ASN A 260 -5.62 -6.83 -4.98
C ASN A 260 -4.13 -7.17 -4.87
N THR A 261 -3.26 -6.24 -5.27
CA THR A 261 -1.81 -6.35 -5.11
C THR A 261 -1.35 -5.71 -3.80
N MET A 262 -0.14 -6.04 -3.37
CA MET A 262 0.51 -5.55 -2.17
C MET A 262 2.05 -5.60 -2.28
N GLY A 263 2.72 -5.13 -1.22
CA GLY A 263 4.16 -5.01 -1.14
C GLY A 263 4.67 -3.70 -1.74
N ARG A 264 5.96 -3.39 -1.51
CA ARG A 264 6.57 -2.08 -1.83
C ARG A 264 6.44 -1.62 -3.29
N ARG A 265 6.29 -2.57 -4.22
CA ARG A 265 6.15 -2.35 -5.68
C ARG A 265 4.84 -2.91 -6.23
N CYS A 266 3.87 -3.22 -5.38
CA CYS A 266 2.63 -3.88 -5.77
C CYS A 266 2.88 -5.17 -6.58
N HIS A 267 3.85 -5.97 -6.14
CA HIS A 267 4.37 -7.14 -6.87
C HIS A 267 3.91 -8.48 -6.30
N LEU A 268 3.21 -8.44 -5.17
CA LEU A 268 2.66 -9.61 -4.48
C LEU A 268 1.13 -9.49 -4.49
N CYS A 269 0.42 -10.60 -4.39
CA CYS A 269 -1.03 -10.57 -4.20
C CYS A 269 -1.39 -10.49 -2.71
N LYS A 270 -2.53 -9.89 -2.40
CA LYS A 270 -3.09 -9.83 -1.04
C LYS A 270 -3.36 -11.24 -0.49
N PRO A 271 -3.48 -11.44 0.84
CA PRO A 271 -3.89 -12.74 1.38
C PRO A 271 -5.27 -13.09 0.82
N PHE A 272 -5.56 -14.37 0.62
CA PHE A 272 -6.73 -14.86 -0.12
C PHE A 272 -6.73 -14.54 -1.62
N TYR A 273 -5.60 -14.11 -2.19
CA TYR A 273 -5.40 -13.99 -3.63
C TYR A 273 -4.10 -14.67 -4.04
N TYR A 274 -4.08 -15.22 -5.25
CA TYR A 274 -2.91 -15.82 -5.87
C TYR A 274 -2.63 -15.20 -7.24
N LYS A 275 -1.35 -15.21 -7.62
CA LYS A 275 -0.89 -14.74 -8.92
C LYS A 275 -1.26 -15.75 -10.00
N ASP A 276 -2.01 -15.31 -11.00
CA ASP A 276 -2.26 -16.11 -12.20
C ASP A 276 -0.96 -16.27 -13.02
N PRO A 277 -0.43 -17.50 -13.21
CA PRO A 277 0.81 -17.72 -13.94
C PRO A 277 0.71 -17.39 -15.43
N THR A 278 -0.51 -17.29 -15.98
CA THR A 278 -0.72 -16.97 -17.40
C THR A 278 -0.66 -15.47 -17.70
N LYS A 279 -0.65 -14.63 -16.66
CA LYS A 279 -0.73 -13.18 -16.78
C LYS A 279 0.55 -12.48 -16.39
N ASP A 280 0.81 -11.36 -17.06
CA ASP A 280 1.87 -10.45 -16.65
C ASP A 280 1.53 -9.77 -15.33
N LEU A 281 2.57 -9.39 -14.58
CA LEU A 281 2.39 -8.73 -13.28
C LEU A 281 1.61 -7.42 -13.42
N ARG A 282 1.69 -6.69 -14.53
CA ARG A 282 1.00 -5.41 -14.71
C ARG A 282 -0.48 -5.54 -15.04
N ASP A 283 -0.97 -6.74 -15.31
CA ASP A 283 -2.38 -6.97 -15.66
C ASP A 283 -3.29 -6.63 -14.46
N PRO A 284 -4.33 -5.80 -14.63
CA PRO A 284 -5.27 -5.43 -13.56
C PRO A 284 -5.97 -6.61 -12.88
N ALA A 285 -6.00 -7.77 -13.51
CA ALA A 285 -6.60 -9.00 -13.01
C ALA A 285 -5.56 -10.12 -12.87
N VAL A 286 -4.31 -9.77 -12.55
CA VAL A 286 -3.23 -10.71 -12.22
C VAL A 286 -3.50 -11.48 -10.91
N CYS A 287 -4.08 -10.82 -9.91
CA CYS A 287 -4.40 -11.44 -8.63
C CYS A 287 -5.83 -11.99 -8.64
N ARG A 288 -5.95 -13.32 -8.65
CA ARG A 288 -7.23 -14.04 -8.58
C ARG A 288 -7.54 -14.44 -7.15
N ALA A 289 -8.80 -14.36 -6.75
CA ALA A 289 -9.24 -14.78 -5.43
C ALA A 289 -9.08 -16.30 -5.25
N CYS A 290 -8.64 -16.73 -4.07
CA CYS A 290 -8.64 -18.14 -3.69
C CYS A 290 -10.09 -18.65 -3.62
N ASP A 291 -10.33 -19.87 -4.08
CA ASP A 291 -11.64 -20.51 -4.02
C ASP A 291 -11.67 -21.67 -3.00
N CYS A 292 -11.05 -21.44 -1.84
CA CYS A 292 -10.90 -22.44 -0.79
C CYS A 292 -12.06 -22.39 0.21
N ASP A 293 -12.58 -23.55 0.61
CA ASP A 293 -13.57 -23.67 1.68
C ASP A 293 -12.91 -23.39 3.04
N PRO A 294 -13.37 -22.38 3.80
CA PRO A 294 -12.73 -22.00 5.06
C PRO A 294 -12.89 -23.04 6.18
N GLU A 295 -13.90 -23.92 6.14
CA GLU A 295 -14.10 -24.96 7.15
C GLU A 295 -13.14 -26.13 6.96
N GLY A 296 -12.85 -26.47 5.69
CA GLY A 296 -12.00 -27.58 5.32
C GLY A 296 -10.55 -27.24 5.03
N SER A 297 -10.23 -25.96 4.83
CA SER A 297 -8.86 -25.49 4.60
C SER A 297 -8.14 -25.15 5.90
N LEU A 298 -6.82 -25.28 5.87
CA LEU A 298 -5.94 -24.70 6.88
C LEU A 298 -5.94 -23.17 6.76
N ASP A 299 -5.60 -22.50 7.86
CA ASP A 299 -5.49 -21.04 7.96
C ASP A 299 -6.72 -20.26 7.47
N GLY A 300 -7.91 -20.87 7.52
CA GLY A 300 -9.17 -20.20 7.16
C GLY A 300 -9.37 -19.96 5.66
N GLY A 301 -8.69 -20.72 4.79
CA GLY A 301 -8.89 -20.64 3.33
C GLY A 301 -7.82 -19.87 2.58
N LEU A 302 -6.63 -19.66 3.18
CA LEU A 302 -5.48 -19.18 2.42
C LEU A 302 -5.05 -20.23 1.39
N CYS A 303 -4.80 -19.77 0.16
CA CYS A 303 -4.18 -20.56 -0.89
C CYS A 303 -2.74 -20.13 -1.13
N ASP A 304 -1.99 -21.01 -1.79
CA ASP A 304 -0.63 -20.73 -2.22
C ASP A 304 -0.60 -19.51 -3.18
N SER A 305 0.13 -18.47 -2.80
CA SER A 305 0.09 -17.16 -3.48
C SER A 305 0.73 -17.14 -4.88
N ALA A 306 1.68 -18.04 -5.17
CA ALA A 306 2.38 -18.11 -6.45
C ALA A 306 2.99 -19.51 -6.64
N ASP A 307 3.29 -19.86 -7.89
CA ASP A 307 4.00 -21.10 -8.23
C ASP A 307 5.46 -21.01 -7.78
N ASP A 308 5.88 -21.98 -6.97
CA ASP A 308 7.28 -22.19 -6.60
C ASP A 308 7.55 -23.71 -6.52
N PRO A 309 8.07 -24.31 -7.60
CA PRO A 309 8.37 -25.73 -7.64
C PRO A 309 9.41 -26.17 -6.60
N ALA A 310 10.34 -25.28 -6.20
CA ALA A 310 11.37 -25.62 -5.23
C ALA A 310 10.79 -25.77 -3.81
N ARG A 311 9.67 -25.10 -3.54
CA ARG A 311 8.94 -25.16 -2.26
C ARG A 311 7.67 -26.01 -2.33
N GLY A 312 7.34 -26.56 -3.50
CA GLY A 312 6.09 -27.29 -3.74
C GLY A 312 4.85 -26.41 -3.55
N LEU A 313 4.92 -25.13 -3.94
CA LEU A 313 3.80 -24.21 -3.96
C LEU A 313 3.21 -24.17 -5.36
N ILE A 314 1.88 -24.27 -5.46
CA ILE A 314 1.15 -24.20 -6.73
C ILE A 314 0.13 -23.08 -6.62
N ALA A 315 0.20 -22.08 -7.51
CA ALA A 315 -0.62 -20.88 -7.43
C ALA A 315 -2.13 -21.23 -7.38
N GLY A 316 -2.80 -20.82 -6.30
CA GLY A 316 -4.22 -21.07 -6.08
C GLY A 316 -4.55 -22.40 -5.39
N GLN A 317 -3.55 -23.24 -5.10
CA GLN A 317 -3.77 -24.52 -4.41
C GLN A 317 -4.17 -24.29 -2.96
N CYS A 318 -5.30 -24.88 -2.55
CA CYS A 318 -5.77 -24.88 -1.17
C CYS A 318 -5.05 -25.96 -0.35
N ARG A 319 -4.75 -25.64 0.91
CA ARG A 319 -4.15 -26.57 1.86
C ARG A 319 -5.24 -27.15 2.75
N CYS A 320 -5.67 -28.39 2.47
CA CYS A 320 -6.76 -29.01 3.21
C CYS A 320 -6.34 -29.53 4.59
N LYS A 321 -7.28 -29.54 5.53
CA LYS A 321 -7.15 -30.26 6.81
C LYS A 321 -6.98 -31.76 6.57
N GLU A 322 -6.47 -32.47 7.58
CA GLU A 322 -5.98 -33.85 7.44
C GLU A 322 -7.00 -34.83 6.85
N HIS A 323 -8.29 -34.71 7.20
CA HIS A 323 -9.35 -35.62 6.78
C HIS A 323 -10.29 -35.01 5.73
N VAL A 324 -9.83 -33.96 5.05
CA VAL A 324 -10.55 -33.23 4.01
C VAL A 324 -9.85 -33.42 2.67
N ALA A 325 -10.61 -33.43 1.58
CA ALA A 325 -10.16 -33.60 0.22
C ALA A 325 -10.86 -32.61 -0.72
N GLY A 326 -10.51 -32.68 -2.00
CA GLY A 326 -11.03 -31.81 -3.04
C GLY A 326 -10.11 -30.60 -3.30
N PRO A 327 -10.18 -30.01 -4.50
CA PRO A 327 -9.35 -28.86 -4.86
C PRO A 327 -9.66 -27.63 -4.01
N ARG A 328 -10.91 -27.52 -3.54
CA ARG A 328 -11.41 -26.45 -2.66
C ARG A 328 -11.44 -26.85 -1.19
N CYS A 329 -11.04 -28.07 -0.85
CA CYS A 329 -11.19 -28.61 0.51
C CYS A 329 -12.65 -28.63 1.01
N ASP A 330 -13.59 -28.95 0.11
CA ASP A 330 -15.04 -28.88 0.30
C ASP A 330 -15.68 -30.21 0.74
N ARG A 331 -14.91 -31.30 0.79
CA ARG A 331 -15.43 -32.66 1.01
C ARG A 331 -14.57 -33.45 1.96
N CYS A 332 -15.19 -34.32 2.75
CA CYS A 332 -14.45 -35.27 3.58
C CYS A 332 -13.76 -36.34 2.73
N LYS A 333 -12.61 -36.82 3.20
CA LYS A 333 -11.98 -38.02 2.64
C LYS A 333 -12.91 -39.24 2.81
N PRO A 334 -12.82 -40.26 1.94
CA PRO A 334 -13.59 -41.49 2.10
C PRO A 334 -13.41 -42.10 3.50
N GLY A 335 -14.51 -42.46 4.16
CA GLY A 335 -14.51 -42.98 5.53
C GLY A 335 -14.54 -41.90 6.63
N PHE A 336 -14.70 -40.62 6.27
CA PHE A 336 -14.89 -39.51 7.19
C PHE A 336 -16.16 -38.73 6.84
N PHE A 337 -16.73 -38.04 7.82
CA PHE A 337 -17.96 -37.28 7.68
C PHE A 337 -17.98 -36.02 8.56
N GLY A 338 -18.93 -35.14 8.26
CA GLY A 338 -19.24 -33.97 9.11
C GLY A 338 -18.11 -32.94 9.09
N LEU A 339 -17.92 -32.30 7.95
CA LEU A 339 -17.00 -31.17 7.81
C LEU A 339 -17.42 -30.04 8.75
N SER A 340 -16.47 -29.50 9.50
CA SER A 340 -16.71 -28.43 10.47
C SER A 340 -15.45 -27.61 10.71
N SER A 341 -15.62 -26.29 10.85
CA SER A 341 -14.54 -25.36 11.20
C SER A 341 -13.92 -25.66 12.58
N ASP A 342 -14.75 -26.05 13.56
CA ASP A 342 -14.33 -26.37 14.94
C ASP A 342 -13.44 -27.60 15.05
N ASN A 343 -13.49 -28.49 14.05
CA ASN A 343 -12.65 -29.68 14.01
C ASN A 343 -11.29 -29.34 13.38
N PRO A 344 -10.16 -29.43 14.09
CA PRO A 344 -8.83 -29.15 13.52
C PRO A 344 -8.46 -30.14 12.40
N GLN A 345 -9.03 -31.35 12.41
CA GLN A 345 -8.83 -32.34 11.35
C GLN A 345 -9.89 -32.24 10.23
N GLY A 346 -10.87 -31.33 10.37
CA GLY A 346 -11.93 -31.04 9.41
C GLY A 346 -13.10 -32.03 9.52
N CYS A 347 -12.85 -33.31 9.26
CA CYS A 347 -13.88 -34.36 9.31
C CYS A 347 -13.62 -35.40 10.41
N ARG A 348 -14.67 -36.08 10.85
CA ARG A 348 -14.60 -37.14 11.86
C ARG A 348 -14.65 -38.50 11.19
N ARG A 349 -13.93 -39.48 11.74
CA ARG A 349 -13.91 -40.85 11.19
C ARG A 349 -15.27 -41.54 11.37
N CYS A 350 -15.71 -42.24 10.34
CA CYS A 350 -16.88 -43.11 10.42
C CYS A 350 -16.60 -44.34 11.26
N HIS A 351 -17.54 -44.69 12.13
CA HIS A 351 -17.44 -45.84 13.04
C HIS A 351 -18.31 -46.99 12.51
N CYS A 352 -17.96 -47.52 11.34
CA CYS A 352 -18.69 -48.61 10.69
C CYS A 352 -18.07 -49.97 11.03
N ASP A 353 -18.91 -50.99 11.28
CA ASP A 353 -18.45 -52.37 11.48
C ASP A 353 -18.12 -53.00 10.11
N PRO A 354 -16.88 -53.43 9.88
CA PRO A 354 -16.45 -53.97 8.58
C PRO A 354 -17.15 -55.28 8.21
N ARG A 355 -17.79 -55.99 9.15
CA ARG A 355 -18.58 -57.18 8.85
C ARG A 355 -19.88 -56.82 8.14
N GLY A 356 -20.55 -55.77 8.62
CA GLY A 356 -21.87 -55.35 8.17
C GLY A 356 -21.88 -54.24 7.13
N THR A 357 -20.74 -53.64 6.81
CA THR A 357 -20.63 -52.54 5.84
C THR A 357 -20.29 -53.06 4.45
N VAL A 358 -20.78 -52.40 3.40
CA VAL A 358 -20.40 -52.71 2.02
C VAL A 358 -18.92 -52.38 1.77
N VAL A 359 -18.22 -53.21 0.99
CA VAL A 359 -16.76 -53.08 0.78
C VAL A 359 -16.43 -52.13 -0.40
N ASP A 360 -17.36 -51.99 -1.35
CA ASP A 360 -17.17 -51.10 -2.50
C ASP A 360 -17.58 -49.66 -2.18
N GLY A 361 -16.60 -48.73 -2.25
CA GLY A 361 -16.83 -47.29 -2.22
C GLY A 361 -16.63 -46.62 -0.85
N SER A 362 -17.28 -45.47 -0.67
CA SER A 362 -17.32 -44.75 0.62
C SER A 362 -18.08 -45.59 1.64
N GLN A 363 -17.48 -45.89 2.79
CA GLN A 363 -18.08 -46.74 3.85
C GLN A 363 -19.30 -46.08 4.54
N CYS A 364 -19.44 -44.76 4.41
CA CYS A 364 -20.46 -43.95 5.06
C CYS A 364 -20.77 -42.70 4.23
N ASP A 365 -21.91 -42.09 4.50
CA ASP A 365 -22.30 -40.79 3.95
C ASP A 365 -21.38 -39.67 4.49
N PRO A 366 -20.82 -38.81 3.63
CA PRO A 366 -19.86 -37.78 4.02
C PRO A 366 -20.47 -36.63 4.84
N VAL A 367 -21.80 -36.50 4.89
CA VAL A 367 -22.51 -35.45 5.65
C VAL A 367 -23.06 -36.01 6.96
N SER A 368 -23.85 -37.09 6.90
CA SER A 368 -24.54 -37.66 8.07
C SER A 368 -23.67 -38.62 8.89
N GLY A 369 -22.67 -39.25 8.26
CA GLY A 369 -21.87 -40.33 8.83
C GLY A 369 -22.62 -41.64 8.99
N GLU A 370 -23.76 -41.80 8.33
CA GLU A 370 -24.49 -43.06 8.29
C GLU A 370 -23.75 -44.07 7.43
N CYS A 371 -23.50 -45.27 7.98
CA CYS A 371 -22.77 -46.32 7.29
C CYS A 371 -23.65 -47.02 6.26
N PHE A 372 -23.09 -47.38 5.11
CA PHE A 372 -23.82 -48.13 4.09
C PHE A 372 -23.81 -49.63 4.44
N CYS A 373 -24.89 -50.10 5.03
CA CYS A 373 -24.99 -51.47 5.51
C CYS A 373 -25.29 -52.48 4.39
N LYS A 374 -24.77 -53.70 4.55
CA LYS A 374 -25.14 -54.86 3.75
C LYS A 374 -26.62 -55.17 3.91
N ARG A 375 -27.20 -55.86 2.92
CA ARG A 375 -28.60 -56.31 2.97
C ARG A 375 -28.81 -57.21 4.18
N LEU A 376 -29.84 -57.00 5.00
CA LEU A 376 -30.12 -57.75 6.25
C LEU A 376 -29.36 -57.26 7.50
N VAL A 377 -28.55 -56.21 7.37
CA VAL A 377 -27.85 -55.53 8.48
C VAL A 377 -28.50 -54.15 8.73
N THR A 378 -28.46 -53.68 9.97
CA THR A 378 -29.02 -52.39 10.40
C THR A 378 -28.18 -51.73 11.50
N GLY A 379 -28.61 -50.56 11.93
CA GLY A 379 -27.93 -49.69 12.89
C GLY A 379 -26.98 -48.71 12.20
N ARG A 380 -26.75 -47.55 12.85
CA ARG A 380 -25.92 -46.45 12.31
C ARG A 380 -24.51 -46.89 11.92
N SER A 381 -23.96 -47.88 12.64
CA SER A 381 -22.62 -48.45 12.44
C SER A 381 -22.64 -49.83 11.78
N CYS A 382 -23.79 -50.30 11.27
CA CYS A 382 -23.94 -51.62 10.66
C CYS A 382 -23.50 -52.79 11.56
N ASN A 383 -23.75 -52.67 12.86
CA ASN A 383 -23.34 -53.65 13.87
C ASN A 383 -24.49 -54.55 14.37
N GLN A 384 -25.69 -54.43 13.80
CA GLN A 384 -26.87 -55.18 14.21
C GLN A 384 -27.50 -55.88 13.00
N CYS A 385 -28.15 -57.02 13.22
CA CYS A 385 -28.96 -57.64 12.19
C CYS A 385 -30.35 -57.02 12.17
N LEU A 386 -31.00 -56.98 11.00
CA LEU A 386 -32.43 -56.67 10.93
C LEU A 386 -33.22 -57.66 11.80
N PRO A 387 -34.43 -57.28 12.26
CA PRO A 387 -35.34 -58.23 12.89
C PRO A 387 -35.48 -59.51 12.05
N GLU A 388 -35.63 -60.66 12.72
CA GLU A 388 -35.70 -61.99 12.09
C GLU A 388 -34.40 -62.47 11.43
N HIS A 389 -33.25 -61.84 11.76
CA HIS A 389 -31.91 -62.24 11.31
C HIS A 389 -30.90 -62.28 12.46
N TRP A 390 -29.81 -63.04 12.31
CA TRP A 390 -28.78 -63.24 13.34
C TRP A 390 -27.40 -63.49 12.74
N GLY A 391 -26.37 -63.47 13.61
CA GLY A 391 -25.03 -63.95 13.29
C GLY A 391 -24.27 -63.06 12.29
N LEU A 392 -24.02 -61.80 12.67
CA LEU A 392 -23.26 -60.84 11.84
C LEU A 392 -21.87 -61.39 11.44
N SER A 393 -21.65 -61.55 10.14
CA SER A 393 -20.49 -62.16 9.51
C SER A 393 -20.01 -61.35 8.30
N HIS A 394 -18.90 -61.76 7.68
CA HIS A 394 -18.41 -61.17 6.43
C HIS A 394 -19.15 -61.68 5.19
N ASP A 395 -20.18 -62.52 5.34
CA ASP A 395 -20.98 -63.04 4.21
C ASP A 395 -21.60 -61.88 3.39
N LEU A 396 -21.99 -62.15 2.14
CA LEU A 396 -22.64 -61.18 1.24
C LEU A 396 -23.84 -60.43 1.88
N PRO A 397 -24.81 -61.13 2.53
CA PRO A 397 -25.86 -60.46 3.31
C PRO A 397 -25.39 -60.01 4.71
N GLY A 398 -24.22 -60.42 5.19
CA GLY A 398 -23.76 -60.10 6.54
C GLY A 398 -24.52 -60.81 7.66
N CYS A 399 -25.85 -60.90 7.63
CA CYS A 399 -26.66 -61.66 8.59
C CYS A 399 -27.41 -62.80 7.91
N ARG A 400 -27.74 -63.84 8.69
CA ARG A 400 -28.50 -65.01 8.26
C ARG A 400 -29.91 -64.96 8.81
N PRO A 401 -30.94 -65.44 8.08
CA PRO A 401 -32.30 -65.47 8.59
C PRO A 401 -32.42 -66.40 9.82
N CYS A 402 -33.37 -66.08 10.70
CA CYS A 402 -33.65 -66.89 11.89
C CYS A 402 -34.20 -68.27 11.51
N ASP A 403 -35.11 -68.32 10.52
CA ASP A 403 -35.80 -69.52 10.06
C ASP A 403 -36.40 -70.32 11.22
N CYS A 404 -37.12 -69.65 12.13
CA CYS A 404 -37.80 -70.33 13.22
C CYS A 404 -38.98 -71.15 12.68
N ASP A 405 -39.16 -72.37 13.19
CA ASP A 405 -40.26 -73.24 12.81
C ASP A 405 -41.60 -72.59 13.11
N VAL A 406 -42.46 -72.50 12.09
CA VAL A 406 -43.77 -71.81 12.18
C VAL A 406 -44.69 -72.49 13.19
N GLY A 407 -44.57 -73.81 13.37
CA GLY A 407 -45.34 -74.56 14.34
C GLY A 407 -44.75 -74.50 15.74
N GLY A 408 -43.44 -74.63 15.85
CA GLY A 408 -42.64 -74.84 17.07
C GLY A 408 -42.21 -73.58 17.80
N ALA A 409 -41.96 -72.49 17.10
CA ALA A 409 -41.62 -71.20 17.71
C ALA A 409 -42.86 -70.35 17.98
N ARG A 410 -42.72 -69.35 18.87
CA ARG A 410 -43.78 -68.35 19.10
C ARG A 410 -43.84 -67.29 18.01
N LYS A 411 -42.68 -66.91 17.45
CA LYS A 411 -42.46 -65.88 16.43
C LYS A 411 -41.16 -66.19 15.67
N ASN A 412 -40.94 -65.55 14.52
CA ASN A 412 -39.68 -65.65 13.78
C ASN A 412 -38.54 -64.76 14.35
N LEU A 413 -38.72 -64.21 15.55
CA LEU A 413 -37.68 -63.43 16.23
C LEU A 413 -36.74 -64.38 16.98
N CYS A 414 -35.46 -64.36 16.62
CA CYS A 414 -34.40 -65.09 17.30
C CYS A 414 -33.37 -64.15 17.93
N ALA A 415 -32.54 -64.69 18.84
CA ALA A 415 -31.47 -63.92 19.48
C ALA A 415 -30.37 -63.52 18.47
N MET A 416 -30.03 -62.22 18.38
CA MET A 416 -29.09 -61.70 17.36
C MET A 416 -27.71 -62.38 17.33
N GLY A 417 -27.19 -62.79 18.49
CA GLY A 417 -25.87 -63.40 18.60
C GLY A 417 -25.85 -64.92 18.35
N THR A 418 -26.88 -65.65 18.80
CA THR A 418 -26.90 -67.12 18.80
C THR A 418 -27.89 -67.72 17.80
N GLY A 419 -28.83 -66.92 17.29
CA GLY A 419 -29.90 -67.39 16.42
C GLY A 419 -30.98 -68.21 17.11
N GLN A 420 -30.99 -68.27 18.45
CA GLN A 420 -31.95 -69.07 19.21
C GLN A 420 -33.37 -68.49 19.12
N CYS A 421 -34.31 -69.27 18.61
CA CYS A 421 -35.73 -68.93 18.53
C CYS A 421 -36.44 -69.13 19.88
N GLN A 422 -37.52 -68.38 20.10
CA GLN A 422 -38.35 -68.53 21.29
C GLN A 422 -39.32 -69.72 21.13
N CYS A 423 -38.89 -70.89 21.57
CA CYS A 423 -39.66 -72.13 21.42
C CYS A 423 -40.91 -72.18 22.29
N ARG A 424 -41.93 -72.90 21.80
CA ARG A 424 -43.11 -73.27 22.58
C ARG A 424 -42.75 -74.38 23.58
N SER A 425 -43.62 -74.62 24.56
CA SER A 425 -43.37 -75.63 25.60
C SER A 425 -43.06 -76.98 24.97
N HIS A 426 -42.00 -77.64 25.45
CA HIS A 426 -41.57 -78.97 25.00
C HIS A 426 -41.11 -79.05 23.54
N VAL A 427 -40.67 -77.93 22.98
CA VAL A 427 -40.00 -77.84 21.68
C VAL A 427 -38.61 -77.26 21.89
N VAL A 428 -37.59 -77.88 21.29
CA VAL A 428 -36.17 -77.60 21.46
C VAL A 428 -35.48 -77.47 20.09
N GLY A 429 -34.20 -77.08 20.11
CA GLY A 429 -33.43 -76.76 18.91
C GLY A 429 -33.29 -75.26 18.68
N ARG A 430 -32.38 -74.86 17.79
CA ARG A 430 -32.16 -73.43 17.46
C ARG A 430 -33.40 -72.84 16.79
N GLN A 431 -34.04 -73.62 15.90
CA GLN A 431 -35.20 -73.21 15.12
C GLN A 431 -36.53 -73.66 15.76
N CYS A 432 -36.48 -74.42 16.86
CA CYS A 432 -37.66 -75.04 17.49
C CYS A 432 -38.31 -76.11 16.59
N GLU A 433 -37.49 -76.90 15.93
CA GLU A 433 -37.89 -77.94 14.99
C GLU A 433 -37.96 -79.35 15.64
N GLN A 434 -37.42 -79.51 16.85
CA GLN A 434 -37.34 -80.80 17.54
C GLN A 434 -38.25 -80.83 18.76
N VAL A 435 -38.93 -81.96 19.01
CA VAL A 435 -39.71 -82.14 20.23
C VAL A 435 -38.79 -82.61 21.36
N GLU A 436 -38.97 -82.06 22.55
CA GLU A 436 -38.24 -82.47 23.74
C GLU A 436 -38.43 -83.98 24.02
N ALA A 437 -37.37 -84.68 24.40
CA ALA A 437 -37.44 -86.11 24.67
C ALA A 437 -38.50 -86.43 25.74
N GLY A 438 -39.39 -87.37 25.44
CA GLY A 438 -40.51 -87.74 26.31
C GLY A 438 -41.82 -86.97 26.06
N PHE A 439 -41.82 -86.01 25.13
CA PHE A 439 -43.02 -85.28 24.70
C PHE A 439 -43.39 -85.65 23.26
N TYR A 440 -44.68 -85.55 22.92
CA TYR A 440 -45.19 -85.74 21.56
C TYR A 440 -45.99 -84.51 21.14
N ARG A 441 -45.76 -84.04 19.91
CA ARG A 441 -46.46 -82.90 19.34
C ARG A 441 -46.90 -83.23 17.93
N ILE A 442 -48.19 -83.07 17.67
CA ILE A 442 -48.78 -83.19 16.34
C ILE A 442 -48.31 -82.01 15.48
N ASN A 443 -47.67 -82.29 14.33
CA ASN A 443 -47.36 -81.27 13.32
C ASN A 443 -48.66 -80.63 12.81
N LEU A 444 -48.65 -79.34 12.47
CA LEU A 444 -49.82 -78.66 11.88
C LEU A 444 -50.28 -79.28 10.55
N ASP A 445 -49.40 -80.03 9.89
CA ASP A 445 -49.67 -80.70 8.60
C ASP A 445 -50.10 -82.17 8.78
N HIS A 446 -50.28 -82.62 10.02
CA HIS A 446 -50.72 -83.99 10.29
C HIS A 446 -52.24 -84.09 10.09
N TYR A 447 -52.65 -84.70 8.98
CA TYR A 447 -54.01 -85.20 8.82
C TYR A 447 -54.26 -86.27 9.89
N THR A 448 -55.12 -85.94 10.84
CA THR A 448 -55.72 -86.92 11.74
C THR A 448 -56.72 -87.71 10.89
N TYR A 449 -56.34 -88.93 10.50
CA TYR A 449 -57.29 -89.90 9.97
C TYR A 449 -57.83 -90.69 11.16
N GLU A 450 -59.00 -90.30 11.65
CA GLU A 450 -59.72 -91.10 12.64
C GLU A 450 -60.33 -92.32 11.94
N ALA A 451 -60.19 -93.50 12.55
CA ALA A 451 -60.63 -94.76 11.94
C ALA A 451 -62.15 -94.77 11.70
N GLU A 452 -62.91 -93.98 12.45
CA GLU A 452 -64.35 -93.76 12.26
C GLU A 452 -64.73 -93.08 10.94
N ASP A 453 -63.83 -92.34 10.29
CA ASP A 453 -64.11 -91.61 9.04
C ASP A 453 -63.82 -92.44 7.78
N ALA A 454 -63.34 -93.69 7.92
CA ALA A 454 -63.09 -94.58 6.80
C ALA A 454 -64.41 -95.12 6.21
N ARG A 455 -64.91 -94.47 5.14
CA ARG A 455 -65.98 -95.04 4.30
C ARG A 455 -65.44 -96.22 3.49
N LEU A 456 -65.75 -97.45 3.94
CA LEU A 456 -65.61 -98.66 3.13
C LEU A 456 -66.55 -98.57 1.93
N HIS A 457 -66.02 -98.20 0.76
CA HIS A 457 -66.71 -98.39 -0.50
C HIS A 457 -66.81 -99.91 -0.78
N ARG A 458 -68.04 -100.39 -0.90
CA ARG A 458 -68.38 -101.80 -1.14
C ARG A 458 -68.51 -102.10 -2.62
#